data_AF-A0A412WPK6-F1
#
_entry.id   AF-A0A412WPK6-F1
#
_cell.length_a   1.000
_cell.length_b   1.000
_cell.length_c   1.000
_cell.angle_alpha   90.00
_cell.angle_beta   90.00
_cell.angle_gamma   90.00
#
_symmetry.space_group_name_H-M   'P 1'
#
loop_
_entity.id
_entity.type
_entity.pdbx_description
1 polymer ?
#
loop_
_entity_poly.entity_id
_entity_poly.type
_entity_poly.pdbx_seq_one_letter_code
_entity_poly.pdbx_strand_id
1 'polypeptide(L)' 'MASDGIVRLSKIEVRPEYLDAYLKYATEVGEISLRREPGVLTMYAVREKENPCRITILET' A
#
# COMPACT_ATOMS: atom_id res chain seq x y z
N MET A 1 -8.82 20.36 5.45
CA MET A 1 -8.72 18.88 5.50
C MET A 1 -10.13 18.35 5.64
N ALA A 2 -10.54 17.34 4.87
CA ALA A 2 -11.88 16.76 5.00
C ALA A 2 -12.07 16.28 6.44
N SER A 3 -13.20 16.63 7.07
CA SER A 3 -13.49 16.32 8.47
C SER A 3 -13.59 14.82 8.77
N ASP A 4 -13.76 13.99 7.73
CA ASP A 4 -13.96 12.53 7.83
C ASP A 4 -12.85 11.69 7.14
N GLY A 5 -11.72 12.32 6.77
CA GLY A 5 -10.59 11.59 6.17
C GLY A 5 -9.96 10.62 7.16
N ILE A 6 -9.57 9.43 6.68
CA ILE A 6 -8.81 8.47 7.50
C ILE A 6 -7.33 8.57 7.20
N VAL A 7 -6.49 8.33 8.21
CA VAL A 7 -5.06 8.11 8.02
C VAL A 7 -4.73 6.76 8.60
N ARG A 8 -4.19 5.86 7.79
CA ARG A 8 -3.87 4.49 8.22
C ARG A 8 -2.47 4.09 7.80
N LEU A 9 -1.82 3.34 8.69
CA LEU A 9 -0.61 2.58 8.40
C LEU A 9 -0.94 1.10 8.44
N SER A 10 -0.98 0.48 7.26
CA SER A 10 -1.13 -0.97 7.12
C SER A 10 0.26 -1.61 7.17
N LYS A 11 0.52 -2.45 8.17
CA LYS A 11 1.77 -3.22 8.31
C LYS A 11 1.51 -4.67 7.92
N ILE A 12 2.25 -5.15 6.92
CA ILE A 12 1.97 -6.40 6.23
C ILE A 12 3.26 -7.21 6.19
N GLU A 13 3.17 -8.49 6.55
CA GLU A 13 4.25 -9.46 6.39
C GLU A 13 3.81 -10.50 5.35
N VAL A 14 4.51 -10.51 4.22
CA VAL A 14 4.20 -11.39 3.09
C VAL A 14 5.07 -12.64 3.19
N ARG A 15 4.47 -13.80 2.94
CA ARG A 15 5.26 -15.05 2.79
C ARG A 15 6.23 -14.92 1.60
N PRO A 16 7.53 -15.27 1.75
CA PRO A 16 8.55 -15.02 0.72
C PRO A 16 8.19 -15.55 -0.68
N GLU A 17 7.60 -16.73 -0.77
CA GLU A 17 7.16 -17.37 -2.02
C GLU A 17 6.08 -16.60 -2.79
N TYR A 18 5.42 -15.63 -2.15
CA TYR A 18 4.41 -14.78 -2.76
C TYR A 18 4.86 -13.31 -2.91
N LEU A 19 6.10 -12.98 -2.54
CA LEU A 19 6.56 -11.58 -2.51
C LEU A 19 6.41 -10.90 -3.88
N ASP A 20 6.91 -11.51 -4.95
CA ASP A 20 6.85 -10.91 -6.29
C ASP A 20 5.41 -10.73 -6.78
N ALA A 21 4.55 -11.73 -6.54
CA ALA A 21 3.14 -11.66 -6.89
C ALA A 21 2.43 -10.55 -6.10
N TYR A 22 2.69 -10.48 -4.80
CA TYR A 22 2.14 -9.42 -3.95
C TYR A 22 2.55 -8.04 -4.44
N LEU A 23 3.83 -7.82 -4.75
CA LEU A 23 4.33 -6.52 -5.22
C LEU A 23 3.66 -6.11 -6.52
N LYS A 24 3.53 -7.03 -7.48
CA LYS A 24 2.82 -6.77 -8.74
C LYS A 24 1.40 -6.27 -8.48
N TYR A 25 0.63 -6.99 -7.66
CA TYR A 25 -0.76 -6.63 -7.38
C TYR A 25 -0.89 -5.36 -6.53
N ALA A 26 -0.01 -5.16 -5.53
CA ALA A 26 -0.02 -3.95 -4.71
C ALA A 26 0.27 -2.69 -5.54
N THR A 27 1.18 -2.77 -6.51
CA THR A 27 1.44 -1.66 -7.46
C THR A 27 0.25 -1.41 -8.37
N GLU A 28 -0.33 -2.46 -8.96
CA GLU A 28 -1.50 -2.32 -9.85
C GLU A 28 -2.71 -1.71 -9.13
N VAL A 29 -3.05 -2.24 -7.95
CA VAL A 29 -4.16 -1.71 -7.14
C VAL A 29 -3.88 -0.28 -6.71
N GLY A 30 -2.67 0.02 -6.24
CA GLY A 30 -2.28 1.38 -5.86
C GLY A 30 -2.45 2.39 -7.00
N GLU A 31 -2.01 2.05 -8.21
CA GLU A 31 -2.16 2.92 -9.39
C GLU A 31 -3.62 3.10 -9.80
N ILE A 32 -4.40 2.02 -9.81
CA ILE A 32 -5.80 2.05 -10.22
C ILE A 32 -6.65 2.85 -9.21
N SER A 33 -6.49 2.60 -7.91
CA SER A 33 -7.25 3.30 -6.86
C SER A 33 -6.98 4.80 -6.89
N LEU A 34 -5.72 5.22 -6.96
CA LEU A 34 -5.36 6.64 -7.05
C LEU A 34 -5.97 7.33 -8.30
N ARG A 35 -6.13 6.62 -9.41
CA ARG A 35 -6.69 7.18 -10.64
C ARG A 35 -8.22 7.15 -10.70
N ARG A 36 -8.85 6.18 -10.05
CA ARG A 36 -10.27 5.86 -10.27
C ARG A 36 -11.16 6.09 -9.05
N GLU A 37 -10.60 6.23 -7.86
CA GLU A 37 -11.35 6.38 -6.62
C GLU A 37 -11.12 7.78 -6.05
N PRO A 38 -12.05 8.74 -6.24
CA PRO A 38 -11.85 10.16 -5.87
C PRO A 38 -11.58 10.42 -4.39
N GLY A 39 -11.91 9.45 -3.51
CA GLY A 39 -11.66 9.53 -2.08
C GLY A 39 -10.28 9.00 -1.65
N VAL A 40 -9.54 8.34 -2.55
CA VAL A 40 -8.20 7.82 -2.27
C VAL A 40 -7.19 8.89 -2.63
N LEU A 41 -6.56 9.47 -1.60
CA LEU A 41 -5.60 10.56 -1.75
C LEU A 41 -4.17 10.05 -1.78
N THR A 42 -3.89 8.96 -1.04
CA THR A 42 -2.54 8.37 -0.96
C THR A 42 -2.60 6.85 -0.84
N MET A 43 -1.72 6.15 -1.57
CA MET A 43 -1.35 4.74 -1.32
C MET A 43 0.16 4.58 -1.45
N TYR A 44 0.89 4.94 -0.39
CA TYR A 44 2.35 4.98 -0.41
C TYR A 44 2.94 3.74 0.27
N ALA A 45 3.29 2.74 -0.55
CA ALA A 45 3.87 1.49 -0.10
C ALA A 45 5.41 1.57 -0.03
N VAL A 46 5.97 1.18 1.11
CA VAL A 46 7.42 1.04 1.32
C VAL A 46 7.75 -0.35 1.86
N ARG A 47 8.98 -0.79 1.60
CA ARG A 47 9.53 -2.05 2.09
C ARG A 47 10.67 -1.79 3.04
N GLU A 48 10.79 -2.59 4.09
CA GLU A 48 11.96 -2.55 4.95
C GLU A 48 13.19 -3.03 4.18
N LYS A 49 14.31 -2.30 4.32
CA LYS A 49 15.56 -2.64 3.64
C LYS A 49 16.14 -3.97 4.11
N GLU A 50 16.02 -4.27 5.40
CA GLU A 50 16.58 -5.47 6.03
C GLU A 50 15.68 -6.71 5.84
N ASN A 51 14.36 -6.51 5.74
CA ASN A 51 13.41 -7.57 5.46
C ASN A 51 12.39 -7.11 4.41
N PRO A 52 12.61 -7.38 3.11
CA PRO A 52 11.74 -6.92 2.05
C PRO A 52 10.34 -7.57 2.07
N CYS A 53 10.12 -8.61 2.88
CA CYS A 53 8.81 -9.22 3.09
C CYS A 53 7.91 -8.36 4.00
N ARG A 54 8.48 -7.39 4.71
CA ARG A 54 7.74 -6.43 5.54
C ARG A 54 7.45 -5.17 4.75
N ILE A 55 6.17 -4.91 4.58
CA ILE A 55 5.64 -3.84 3.75
C ILE A 55 4.76 -2.96 4.63
N THR A 56 4.99 -1.65 4.57
CA THR A 56 4.13 -0.66 5.21
C THR A 56 3.49 0.21 4.14
N ILE A 57 2.19 0.41 4.22
CA ILE A 57 1.44 1.28 3.30
C ILE A 57 0.82 2.43 4.10
N LEU A 58 1.13 3.66 3.71
CA LEU A 58 0.42 4.86 4.16
C LEU A 58 -0.77 5.09 3.23
N GLU A 59 -1.96 5.14 3.83
CA GLU A 59 -3.22 5.32 3.10
C GLU A 59 -3.98 6.53 3.68
N THR A 60 -4.49 7.38 2.81
CA THR A 60 -5.31 8.57 3.14
C THR A 60 -6.36 8.83 2.09
#